data_AF-A0A6P4FBC3-F1
#
_entry.id   AF-A0A6P4FBC3-F1
#
_cell.length_a   1.000
_cell.length_b   1.000
_cell.length_c   1.000
_cell.angle_alpha   90.00
_cell.angle_beta   90.00
_cell.angle_gamma   90.00
#
_symmetry.space_group_name_H-M   'P 1'
#
loop_
_entity.id
_entity.type
_entity.pdbx_description
1 polymer ?
#
loop_
_entity_poly.entity_id
_entity_poly.type
_entity_poly.pdbx_seq_one_letter_code
_entity_poly.pdbx_strand_id
1 'polypeptide(L)'
;MAESHDNGRSVCLLHDAPNQCGDFCLGALKPMLDHIAFHQKEWSTCNPQKHNETQERLVRIEAKLDKLLDQKEASSTNANILELQTKLDRIENLLAGLHKNVSKSVSNAVISPLFMRIGSRLIYVENGIKKSWDGAEETCREMGGHLATIQNESDLIAIREELKINGVYWLGITDVAKEGEFVSVATGQPAPFLNSKKVKYSFPKDSHQIVSHKGTSEISPKSVLVSATILP
;
A
#
# COMPACT_ATOMS: atom_id res chain seq x y z
N MET A 1 -8.29 -121.47 -30.35
CA MET A 1 -7.39 -121.29 -31.50
C MET A 1 -7.36 -119.80 -31.81
N ALA A 2 -6.16 -119.29 -32.10
CA ALA A 2 -5.83 -117.89 -32.38
C ALA A 2 -6.70 -117.29 -33.51
N GLU A 3 -6.84 -115.97 -33.71
CA GLU A 3 -5.76 -114.99 -33.79
C GLU A 3 -6.30 -113.53 -33.81
N SER A 4 -5.43 -112.63 -33.34
CA SER A 4 -5.42 -111.14 -33.36
C SER A 4 -6.22 -110.40 -34.43
N HIS A 5 -6.86 -109.26 -34.09
CA HIS A 5 -6.84 -108.07 -34.95
C HIS A 5 -6.99 -106.74 -34.18
N ASP A 6 -5.87 -106.01 -34.17
CA ASP A 6 -5.67 -104.56 -34.28
C ASP A 6 -6.86 -103.61 -34.00
N ASN A 7 -6.73 -102.83 -32.92
CA ASN A 7 -7.71 -101.86 -32.47
C ASN A 7 -7.61 -100.58 -33.33
N GLY A 8 -8.34 -100.57 -34.44
CA GLY A 8 -8.35 -99.51 -35.44
C GLY A 8 -8.70 -98.14 -34.86
N ARG A 9 -7.68 -97.29 -34.72
CA ARG A 9 -7.82 -95.84 -34.61
C ARG A 9 -8.56 -95.33 -35.85
N SER A 10 -9.85 -95.01 -35.72
CA SER A 10 -10.61 -94.46 -36.84
C SER A 10 -10.09 -93.07 -37.19
N VAL A 11 -9.36 -92.97 -38.30
CA VAL A 11 -8.95 -91.70 -38.90
C VAL A 11 -10.09 -91.25 -39.83
N CYS A 12 -10.71 -90.11 -39.54
CA CYS A 12 -11.67 -89.50 -40.45
C CYS A 12 -10.92 -88.92 -41.66
N LEU A 13 -11.06 -89.56 -42.83
CA LEU A 13 -10.55 -89.04 -44.10
C LEU A 13 -11.59 -88.10 -44.71
N LEU A 14 -11.40 -86.79 -44.53
CA LEU A 14 -12.24 -85.77 -45.18
C LEU A 14 -11.97 -85.79 -46.69
N HIS A 15 -13.01 -85.89 -47.51
CA HIS A 15 -12.90 -85.91 -48.97
C HIS A 15 -13.14 -84.53 -49.59
N ASP A 16 -13.93 -83.69 -48.92
CA ASP A 16 -14.17 -82.30 -49.28
C ASP A 16 -14.32 -81.45 -48.00
N ALA A 17 -13.18 -81.25 -47.33
CA ALA A 17 -13.11 -80.58 -46.03
C ALA A 17 -13.83 -79.22 -45.97
N PRO A 18 -13.77 -78.35 -47.02
CA PRO A 18 -14.51 -77.09 -47.02
C PRO A 18 -16.03 -77.25 -46.88
N ASN A 19 -16.64 -78.20 -47.59
CA ASN A 19 -18.09 -78.37 -47.61
C ASN A 19 -18.60 -79.30 -46.49
N GLN A 20 -17.78 -80.24 -46.02
CA GLN A 20 -18.18 -81.18 -44.96
C GLN A 20 -17.98 -80.60 -43.55
N CYS A 21 -17.02 -79.69 -43.37
CA CYS A 21 -16.75 -79.05 -42.08
C CYS A 21 -17.30 -77.62 -41.99
N GLY A 22 -17.61 -76.97 -43.12
CA GLY A 22 -18.05 -75.57 -43.17
C GLY A 22 -19.32 -75.29 -42.35
N ASP A 23 -20.39 -76.05 -42.58
CA ASP A 23 -21.66 -75.86 -41.86
C ASP A 23 -21.57 -76.23 -40.38
N PHE A 24 -20.81 -77.28 -40.04
CA PHE A 24 -20.57 -77.65 -38.65
C PHE A 24 -19.75 -76.58 -37.91
N CYS A 25 -18.64 -76.14 -38.51
CA CYS A 25 -17.80 -75.07 -37.95
C CYS A 25 -18.58 -73.76 -37.85
N LEU A 26 -19.38 -73.41 -38.85
CA LEU A 26 -20.24 -72.23 -38.81
C LEU A 26 -21.31 -72.37 -37.73
N GLY A 27 -21.95 -73.54 -37.58
CA GLY A 27 -22.90 -73.81 -36.51
C GLY A 27 -22.28 -73.71 -35.12
N ALA A 28 -21.05 -74.21 -34.95
CA ALA A 28 -20.28 -74.10 -33.71
C ALA A 28 -19.81 -72.67 -33.42
N LEU A 29 -19.47 -71.89 -34.47
CA LEU A 29 -19.00 -70.50 -34.36
C LEU A 29 -20.13 -69.47 -34.32
N LYS A 30 -21.33 -69.82 -34.81
CA LYS A 30 -22.49 -68.92 -34.93
C LYS A 30 -22.87 -68.22 -33.63
N PRO A 31 -22.91 -68.88 -32.45
CA PRO A 31 -23.17 -68.19 -31.20
C PRO A 31 -22.18 -67.04 -30.93
N MET A 32 -20.90 -67.22 -31.27
CA MET A 32 -19.89 -66.16 -31.12
C MET A 32 -20.06 -65.06 -32.19
N LEU A 33 -20.38 -65.42 -33.44
CA LEU A 33 -20.64 -64.44 -34.49
C LEU A 33 -21.88 -63.57 -34.18
N ASP A 34 -22.95 -64.19 -33.69
CA ASP A 34 -24.18 -63.49 -33.27
C ASP A 34 -23.90 -62.59 -32.05
N HIS A 35 -23.04 -63.03 -31.11
CA HIS A 35 -22.59 -62.21 -29.98
C HIS A 35 -21.74 -61.00 -30.43
N ILE A 36 -20.84 -61.19 -31.40
CA ILE A 36 -20.06 -60.09 -32.00
C ILE A 36 -20.99 -59.08 -32.68
N ALA A 37 -21.96 -59.54 -33.46
CA ALA A 37 -22.91 -58.67 -34.15
C ALA A 37 -23.79 -57.87 -33.18
N PHE A 38 -24.22 -58.49 -32.06
CA PHE A 38 -24.95 -57.81 -31.00
C PHE A 38 -24.14 -56.67 -30.38
N HIS A 39 -22.89 -56.94 -29.97
CA HIS A 39 -22.04 -55.92 -29.36
C HIS A 39 -21.57 -54.83 -30.34
N GLN A 40 -21.41 -55.16 -31.63
CA GLN A 40 -21.19 -54.14 -32.66
C GLN A 40 -22.36 -53.15 -32.71
N LYS A 41 -23.61 -53.65 -32.68
CA LYS A 41 -24.81 -52.80 -32.69
C LYS A 41 -24.88 -51.91 -31.44
N GLU A 42 -24.64 -52.47 -30.26
CA GLU A 42 -24.62 -51.69 -29.01
C GLU A 42 -23.54 -50.60 -29.04
N TRP A 43 -22.33 -50.93 -29.49
CA TRP A 43 -21.23 -49.99 -29.63
C TRP A 43 -21.55 -48.85 -30.60
N SER A 44 -22.15 -49.18 -31.75
CA SER A 44 -22.59 -48.20 -32.75
C SER A 44 -23.62 -47.21 -32.20
N THR A 45 -24.44 -47.60 -31.23
CA THR A 45 -25.42 -46.71 -30.57
C THR A 45 -24.87 -45.92 -29.39
N CYS A 46 -23.89 -46.47 -28.66
CA CYS A 46 -23.32 -45.86 -27.47
C CYS A 46 -22.48 -44.61 -27.80
N ASN A 47 -21.71 -44.63 -28.89
CA ASN A 47 -20.82 -43.52 -29.24
C ASN A 47 -21.57 -42.23 -29.63
N PRO A 48 -22.63 -42.27 -30.48
CA PRO A 48 -23.46 -41.09 -30.75
C PRO A 48 -24.21 -40.57 -29.52
N GLN A 49 -24.69 -41.45 -28.63
CA GLN A 49 -25.39 -41.03 -27.42
C GLN A 49 -24.48 -40.26 -26.46
N LYS A 50 -23.26 -40.78 -26.21
CA LYS A 50 -22.26 -40.08 -25.40
C LYS A 50 -21.83 -38.76 -26.02
N HIS A 51 -21.73 -38.69 -27.34
CA HIS A 51 -21.44 -37.45 -28.06
C HIS A 51 -22.55 -36.41 -27.84
N ASN A 52 -23.81 -36.78 -28.03
CA ASN A 52 -24.95 -35.88 -27.80
C ASN A 52 -25.02 -35.41 -26.34
N GLU A 53 -24.82 -36.31 -25.38
CA GLU A 53 -24.80 -35.94 -23.96
C GLU A 53 -23.66 -34.95 -23.65
N THR A 54 -22.48 -35.19 -24.22
CA THR A 54 -21.33 -34.27 -24.09
C THR A 54 -21.63 -32.91 -24.73
N GLN A 55 -22.27 -32.91 -25.90
CA GLN A 55 -22.66 -31.70 -26.61
C GLN A 55 -23.71 -30.89 -25.83
N GLU A 56 -24.71 -31.54 -25.24
CA GLU A 56 -25.67 -30.85 -24.36
C GLU A 56 -25.02 -30.30 -23.09
N ARG A 57 -24.03 -31.01 -22.53
CA ARG A 57 -23.25 -30.49 -21.40
C ARG A 57 -22.44 -29.27 -21.78
N LEU A 58 -21.86 -29.23 -22.98
CA LEU A 58 -21.15 -28.06 -23.50
C LEU A 58 -22.09 -26.86 -23.64
N VAL A 59 -23.25 -27.03 -24.28
CA VAL A 59 -24.25 -25.96 -24.42
C VAL A 59 -24.71 -25.43 -23.06
N ARG A 60 -24.89 -26.32 -22.06
CA ARG A 60 -25.21 -25.92 -20.68
C ARG A 60 -24.08 -25.15 -20.00
N ILE A 61 -22.82 -25.46 -20.31
CA ILE A 61 -21.65 -24.73 -19.78
C ILE A 61 -21.55 -23.36 -20.46
N GLU A 62 -21.72 -23.29 -21.78
CA GLU A 62 -21.72 -22.03 -22.54
C GLU A 62 -22.80 -21.08 -22.02
N ALA A 63 -24.04 -21.54 -21.86
CA ALA A 63 -25.12 -20.72 -21.31
C ALA A 63 -24.87 -20.25 -19.87
N LYS A 64 -24.17 -21.06 -19.05
CA LYS A 64 -23.74 -20.63 -17.70
C LYS A 64 -22.64 -19.57 -17.77
N LEU A 65 -21.74 -19.67 -18.74
CA LEU A 65 -20.67 -18.70 -18.95
C LEU A 65 -21.24 -17.35 -19.36
N ASP A 66 -22.18 -17.32 -20.31
CA ASP A 66 -22.87 -16.09 -20.74
C ASP A 66 -23.59 -15.42 -19.57
N LYS A 67 -24.34 -16.21 -18.78
CA LYS A 67 -25.03 -15.69 -17.60
C LYS A 67 -24.08 -15.11 -16.54
N LEU A 68 -22.90 -15.71 -16.36
CA LEU A 68 -21.88 -15.19 -15.45
C LEU A 68 -21.23 -13.92 -16.00
N LEU A 69 -21.06 -13.80 -17.31
CA LEU A 69 -20.58 -12.58 -17.96
C LEU A 69 -21.59 -11.44 -17.77
N ASP A 70 -22.86 -11.67 -18.05
CA ASP A 70 -23.92 -10.69 -17.84
C ASP A 70 -24.02 -10.26 -16.36
N GLN A 71 -23.92 -11.22 -15.43
CA GLN A 71 -23.90 -10.93 -13.99
C GLN A 71 -22.65 -10.14 -13.57
N LYS A 72 -21.50 -10.38 -14.19
CA LYS A 72 -20.27 -9.65 -13.93
C LYS A 72 -20.35 -8.21 -14.45
N GLU A 73 -20.98 -8.00 -15.60
CA GLU A 73 -21.19 -6.66 -16.17
C GLU A 73 -22.24 -5.87 -15.38
N ALA A 74 -23.32 -6.53 -14.95
CA ALA A 74 -24.38 -5.93 -14.13
C ALA A 74 -24.02 -5.84 -12.63
N SER A 75 -22.91 -6.44 -12.19
CA SER A 75 -22.48 -6.40 -10.79
C SER A 75 -22.18 -4.95 -10.38
N SER A 76 -22.90 -4.50 -9.35
CA SER A 76 -22.77 -3.19 -8.69
C SER A 76 -21.31 -2.80 -8.39
N THR A 77 -20.40 -3.77 -8.28
CA THR A 77 -18.96 -3.53 -8.13
C THR A 77 -18.36 -2.67 -9.23
N ASN A 78 -18.73 -2.85 -10.50
CA ASN A 78 -18.15 -2.08 -11.60
C ASN A 78 -18.66 -0.64 -11.64
N ALA A 79 -19.96 -0.45 -11.34
CA ALA A 79 -20.56 0.87 -11.22
C ALA A 79 -19.95 1.66 -10.03
N ASN A 80 -19.76 0.99 -8.88
CA ASN A 80 -19.12 1.59 -7.72
C ASN A 80 -17.65 1.97 -8.00
N ILE A 81 -16.91 1.13 -8.74
CA ILE A 81 -15.54 1.43 -9.16
C ILE A 81 -15.51 2.66 -10.07
N LEU A 82 -16.41 2.76 -11.05
CA LEU A 82 -16.50 3.91 -11.93
C LEU A 82 -16.87 5.19 -11.17
N GLU A 83 -17.79 5.11 -10.21
CA GLU A 83 -18.15 6.23 -9.34
C GLU A 83 -16.97 6.69 -8.48
N LEU A 84 -16.20 5.75 -7.92
CA LEU A 84 -15.00 6.04 -7.14
C LEU A 84 -13.90 6.68 -8.01
N GLN A 85 -13.68 6.18 -9.24
CA GLN A 85 -12.76 6.79 -10.20
C GLN A 85 -13.14 8.23 -10.50
N THR A 86 -14.42 8.49 -10.78
CA THR A 86 -14.92 9.84 -11.07
C THR A 86 -14.75 10.79 -9.87
N LYS A 87 -14.96 10.28 -8.64
CA LYS A 87 -14.71 11.04 -7.41
C LYS A 87 -13.22 11.33 -7.23
N LEU A 88 -12.34 10.40 -7.57
CA LEU A 88 -10.90 10.58 -7.48
C LEU A 88 -10.42 11.68 -8.43
N ASP A 89 -10.84 11.63 -9.70
CA ASP A 89 -10.53 12.66 -10.70
C ASP A 89 -11.00 14.05 -10.24
N ARG A 90 -12.18 14.13 -9.61
CA ARG A 90 -12.70 15.39 -9.07
C ARG A 90 -11.82 15.93 -7.94
N ILE A 91 -11.37 15.06 -7.03
CA ILE A 91 -10.49 15.45 -5.93
C ILE A 91 -9.14 15.93 -6.46
N GLU A 92 -8.54 15.21 -7.41
CA GLU A 92 -7.27 15.60 -8.02
C GLU A 92 -7.34 16.97 -8.70
N ASN A 93 -8.41 17.21 -9.46
CA ASN A 93 -8.65 18.51 -10.09
C ASN A 93 -8.86 19.64 -9.07
N LEU A 94 -9.57 19.38 -7.97
CA LEU A 94 -9.74 20.35 -6.87
C LEU A 94 -8.41 20.67 -6.19
N LEU A 95 -7.58 19.65 -5.93
CA LEU A 95 -6.25 19.82 -5.36
C LEU A 95 -5.35 20.66 -6.27
N ALA A 96 -5.33 20.39 -7.57
CA ALA A 96 -4.58 21.18 -8.55
C ALA A 96 -5.04 22.65 -8.58
N GLY A 97 -6.35 22.88 -8.55
CA GLY A 97 -6.94 24.22 -8.48
C GLY A 97 -6.57 24.97 -7.20
N LEU A 98 -6.66 24.31 -6.05
CA LEU A 98 -6.27 24.88 -4.76
C LEU A 98 -4.78 25.23 -4.72
N HIS A 99 -3.91 24.33 -5.17
CA HIS A 99 -2.46 24.59 -5.25
C HIS A 99 -2.14 25.83 -6.10
N LYS A 100 -2.79 25.97 -7.26
CA LYS A 100 -2.60 27.15 -8.13
C LYS A 100 -3.05 28.44 -7.46
N ASN A 101 -4.15 28.41 -6.71
CA ASN A 101 -4.67 29.58 -6.00
C ASN A 101 -3.78 29.95 -4.80
N VAL A 102 -3.35 28.97 -4.01
CA VAL A 102 -2.42 29.17 -2.89
C VAL A 102 -1.09 29.71 -3.38
N SER A 103 -0.53 29.18 -4.47
CA SER A 103 0.74 29.68 -5.01
C SER A 103 0.66 31.14 -5.45
N LYS A 104 -0.49 31.57 -5.99
CA LYS A 104 -0.73 32.98 -6.37
C LYS A 104 -0.96 33.89 -5.17
N SER A 105 -1.64 33.40 -4.12
CA SER A 105 -1.84 34.19 -2.91
C SER A 105 -0.55 34.34 -2.11
N VAL A 106 0.29 33.30 -2.05
CA VAL A 106 1.60 33.32 -1.40
C VAL A 106 2.58 34.25 -2.14
N SER A 107 2.59 34.26 -3.47
CA SER A 107 3.46 35.19 -4.22
C SER A 107 3.08 36.66 -4.05
N ASN A 108 1.81 36.93 -3.76
CA ASN A 108 1.29 38.28 -3.54
C ASN A 108 1.28 38.69 -2.05
N ALA A 109 1.51 37.73 -1.14
CA ALA A 109 1.66 38.01 0.27
C ALA A 109 2.99 38.73 0.48
N VAL A 110 2.92 40.03 0.78
CA VAL A 110 4.08 40.80 1.21
C VAL A 110 4.47 40.27 2.59
N ILE A 111 5.43 39.35 2.63
CA ILE A 111 6.07 38.94 3.87
C ILE A 111 6.75 40.20 4.42
N SER A 112 6.31 40.66 5.59
CA SER A 112 6.92 41.82 6.24
C SER A 112 8.43 41.59 6.33
N PRO A 113 9.27 42.58 5.97
CA PRO A 113 10.74 42.44 5.94
C PRO A 113 11.33 42.15 7.33
N LEU A 114 10.51 42.23 8.39
CA LEU A 114 10.88 41.83 9.74
C LEU A 114 11.07 40.31 9.86
N PHE A 115 10.37 39.51 9.05
CA PHE A 115 10.45 38.05 9.12
C PHE A 115 11.42 37.51 8.08
N MET A 116 12.28 36.60 8.53
CA MET A 116 13.16 35.83 7.67
C MET A 116 12.63 34.41 7.49
N ARG A 117 12.91 33.79 6.34
CA ARG A 117 12.46 32.43 6.04
C ARG A 117 13.55 31.41 6.36
N ILE A 118 13.23 30.46 7.23
CA ILE A 118 14.08 29.30 7.54
C ILE A 118 13.27 28.03 7.28
N GLY A 119 13.66 27.30 6.23
CA GLY A 119 12.89 26.16 5.72
C GLY A 119 11.49 26.58 5.26
N SER A 120 10.46 25.98 5.87
CA SER A 120 9.04 26.29 5.63
C SER A 120 8.48 27.34 6.60
N ARG A 121 9.27 27.87 7.52
CA ARG A 121 8.81 28.75 8.61
C ARG A 121 9.31 30.19 8.45
N LEU A 122 8.54 31.12 9.00
CA LEU A 122 8.92 32.52 9.15
C LEU A 122 9.34 32.78 10.60
N ILE A 123 10.53 33.36 10.76
CA ILE A 123 11.18 33.61 12.04
C ILE A 123 11.47 35.11 12.17
N TYR A 124 11.19 35.67 13.32
CA TYR A 124 11.52 37.04 13.69
C TYR A 124 12.54 37.03 14.82
N VAL A 125 13.66 37.74 14.61
CA VAL A 125 14.74 37.86 15.59
C VAL A 125 14.74 39.29 16.12
N GLU A 126 14.29 39.45 17.36
CA GLU A 126 14.36 40.73 18.08
C GLU A 126 15.78 40.90 18.64
N ASN A 127 16.35 42.09 18.56
CA ASN A 127 17.77 42.34 18.84
C ASN A 127 18.01 43.56 19.74
N GLY A 128 16.99 44.38 20.00
CA GLY A 128 17.03 45.61 20.78
C GLY A 128 16.27 45.50 22.10
N ILE A 129 15.20 44.71 22.15
CA ILE A 129 14.34 44.59 23.33
C ILE A 129 14.63 43.29 24.09
N LYS A 130 14.96 43.44 25.37
CA LYS A 130 15.19 42.32 26.29
C LYS A 130 13.92 42.03 27.08
N LYS A 131 13.48 40.78 27.07
CA LYS A 131 12.34 40.32 27.87
C LYS A 131 12.67 39.05 28.65
N SER A 132 11.90 38.76 29.70
CA SER A 132 11.80 37.42 30.28
C SER A 132 11.24 36.45 29.23
N TRP A 133 11.41 35.15 29.44
CA TRP A 133 10.86 34.14 28.53
C TRP A 133 9.33 34.23 28.42
N ASP A 134 8.62 34.42 29.53
CA ASP A 134 7.15 34.54 29.50
C ASP A 134 6.71 35.79 28.73
N GLY A 135 7.35 36.93 28.98
CA GLY A 135 7.06 38.17 28.24
C GLY A 135 7.48 38.09 26.78
N ALA A 136 8.49 37.27 26.48
CA ALA A 136 8.91 36.98 25.13
C ALA A 136 7.86 36.13 24.40
N GLU A 137 7.39 35.04 25.01
CA GLU A 137 6.31 34.20 24.51
C GLU A 137 5.00 34.97 24.32
N GLU A 138 4.63 35.81 25.29
CA GLU A 138 3.48 36.71 25.17
C GLU A 138 3.58 37.62 23.94
N THR A 139 4.74 38.25 23.73
CA THR A 139 4.97 39.08 22.53
C THR A 139 4.85 38.24 21.25
N CYS A 140 5.34 37.00 21.25
CA CYS A 140 5.21 36.10 20.08
C CYS A 140 3.74 35.77 19.79
N ARG A 141 2.95 35.51 20.83
CA ARG A 141 1.51 35.25 20.72
C ARG A 141 0.74 36.46 20.20
N GLU A 142 1.09 37.67 20.64
CA GLU A 142 0.51 38.92 20.10
C GLU A 142 0.82 39.11 18.61
N MET A 143 1.96 38.62 18.14
CA MET A 143 2.33 38.59 16.72
C MET A 143 1.73 37.41 15.94
N GLY A 144 0.87 36.60 16.57
CA GLY A 144 0.22 35.45 15.94
C GLY A 144 1.11 34.21 15.81
N GLY A 145 2.13 34.07 16.66
CA GLY A 145 3.03 32.92 16.68
C GLY A 145 3.48 32.54 18.09
N HIS A 146 4.62 31.85 18.20
CA HIS A 146 5.19 31.36 19.45
C HIS A 146 6.70 31.57 19.49
N LEU A 147 7.37 31.34 20.61
CA LEU A 147 8.83 31.28 20.62
C LEU A 147 9.35 30.14 19.73
N ALA A 148 10.49 30.35 19.10
CA ALA A 148 11.00 29.41 18.11
C ALA A 148 11.52 28.11 18.71
N THR A 149 11.07 26.98 18.16
CA THR A 149 11.63 25.66 18.44
C THR A 149 12.56 25.22 17.31
N ILE A 150 13.73 24.70 17.64
CA ILE A 150 14.66 24.09 16.68
C ILE A 150 14.18 22.68 16.36
N GLN A 151 13.92 22.37 15.09
CA GLN A 151 13.41 21.04 14.70
C GLN A 151 14.54 20.11 14.25
N ASN A 152 15.59 20.64 13.64
CA ASN A 152 16.70 19.88 13.08
C ASN A 152 18.01 20.69 13.08
N GLU A 153 19.12 20.04 12.68
CA GLU A 153 20.46 20.67 12.66
C GLU A 153 20.58 21.81 11.64
N SER A 154 19.94 21.68 10.48
CA SER A 154 19.93 22.73 9.45
C SER A 154 19.23 23.99 9.94
N ASP A 155 18.12 23.86 10.67
CA ASP A 155 17.42 24.97 11.32
C ASP A 155 18.31 25.67 12.35
N LEU A 156 19.05 24.91 13.15
CA LEU A 156 19.97 25.47 14.15
C LEU A 156 21.07 26.29 13.47
N ILE A 157 21.67 25.77 12.39
CA ILE A 157 22.73 26.46 11.64
C ILE A 157 22.19 27.75 11.05
N ALA A 158 21.07 27.68 10.33
CA ALA A 158 20.45 28.83 9.70
C ALA A 158 20.06 29.92 10.72
N ILE A 159 19.48 29.54 11.86
CA ILE A 159 19.15 30.50 12.92
C ILE A 159 20.44 31.14 13.46
N ARG A 160 21.48 30.35 13.76
CA ARG A 160 22.74 30.86 14.33
C ARG A 160 23.46 31.85 13.42
N GLU A 161 23.38 31.70 12.11
CA GLU A 161 23.99 32.64 11.17
C GLU A 161 23.43 34.05 11.34
N GLU A 162 22.16 34.16 11.70
CA GLU A 162 21.40 35.42 11.80
C GLU A 162 21.44 36.04 13.20
N LEU A 163 21.82 35.26 14.20
CA LEU A 163 22.00 35.77 15.57
C LEU A 163 23.24 36.68 15.66
N LYS A 164 23.13 37.73 16.49
CA LYS A 164 24.27 38.58 16.85
C LYS A 164 25.33 37.77 17.59
N ILE A 165 26.60 38.09 17.31
CA ILE A 165 27.75 37.54 18.03
C ILE A 165 27.59 37.85 19.52
N ASN A 166 27.77 36.85 20.39
CA ASN A 166 27.60 36.93 21.84
C ASN A 166 26.17 37.27 22.31
N GLY A 167 25.16 37.18 21.44
CA GLY A 167 23.75 37.29 21.84
C GLY A 167 23.23 35.99 22.46
N VAL A 168 22.27 36.12 23.38
CA VAL A 168 21.61 35.00 24.07
C VAL A 168 20.13 35.05 23.77
N TYR A 169 19.59 34.04 23.13
CA TYR A 169 18.24 34.10 22.60
C TYR A 169 17.32 33.05 23.23
N TRP A 170 16.10 33.42 23.60
CA TRP A 170 15.08 32.48 24.09
C TRP A 170 14.56 31.56 23.00
N LEU A 171 14.38 30.29 23.34
CA LEU A 171 13.72 29.29 22.51
C LEU A 171 12.37 28.90 23.12
N GLY A 172 11.45 28.47 22.26
CA GLY A 172 10.12 27.99 22.64
C GLY A 172 10.15 26.54 23.10
N ILE A 173 11.07 26.22 24.01
CA ILE A 173 11.21 24.90 24.60
C ILE A 173 11.26 25.03 26.11
N THR A 174 10.43 24.24 26.77
CA THR A 174 10.28 24.26 28.22
C THR A 174 10.03 22.86 28.78
N ASP A 175 10.40 22.64 30.02
CA ASP A 175 10.09 21.46 30.82
C ASP A 175 9.35 21.82 32.12
N VAL A 176 8.75 23.02 32.20
CA VAL A 176 7.97 23.49 33.37
C VAL A 176 6.88 22.49 33.76
N ALA A 177 6.26 21.83 32.78
CA ALA A 177 5.21 20.85 33.04
C ALA A 177 5.73 19.58 33.74
N LYS A 178 6.97 19.17 33.43
CA LYS A 178 7.62 17.99 33.99
C LYS A 178 9.13 18.09 33.77
N GLU A 179 9.86 18.29 34.87
CA GLU A 179 11.31 18.41 34.87
C GLU A 179 11.98 17.27 34.07
N GLY A 180 12.85 17.64 33.12
CA GLY A 180 13.55 16.70 32.24
C GLY A 180 12.77 16.25 31.00
N GLU A 181 11.48 16.62 30.86
CA GLU A 181 10.70 16.42 29.63
C GLU A 181 10.50 17.73 28.87
N PHE A 182 11.40 17.99 27.94
CA PHE A 182 11.36 19.20 27.13
C PHE A 182 10.33 19.10 25.99
N VAL A 183 9.40 20.05 25.99
CA VAL A 183 8.33 20.17 24.98
C VAL A 183 8.36 21.53 24.31
N SER A 184 7.84 21.60 23.08
CA SER A 184 7.63 22.87 22.37
C SER A 184 6.45 23.62 22.98
N VAL A 185 6.62 24.91 23.29
CA VAL A 185 5.52 25.77 23.77
C VAL A 185 4.41 25.93 22.72
N ALA A 186 4.75 25.82 21.44
CA ALA A 186 3.80 25.99 20.33
C ALA A 186 2.90 24.77 20.11
N THR A 187 3.43 23.56 20.28
CA THR A 187 2.71 22.32 19.92
C THR A 187 2.45 21.38 21.10
N GLY A 188 3.11 21.59 22.24
CA GLY A 188 3.14 20.67 23.37
C GLY A 188 3.85 19.33 23.08
N GLN A 189 4.43 19.17 21.89
CA GLN A 189 5.10 17.93 21.49
C GLN A 189 6.53 17.87 22.03
N PRO A 190 7.09 16.67 22.27
CA PRO A 190 8.49 16.50 22.66
C PRO A 190 9.42 17.20 21.68
N ALA A 191 10.40 17.96 22.18
CA ALA A 191 11.36 18.66 21.35
C ALA A 191 12.31 17.65 20.66
N PRO A 192 12.17 17.40 19.34
CA PRO A 192 12.84 16.27 18.68
C PRO A 192 14.37 16.42 18.69
N PHE A 193 14.85 17.67 18.62
CA PHE A 193 16.26 17.97 18.54
C PHE A 193 16.99 17.93 19.91
N LEU A 194 16.26 17.99 21.02
CA LEU A 194 16.85 17.91 22.37
C LEU A 194 17.03 16.48 22.88
N ASN A 195 16.16 15.57 22.45
CA ASN A 195 16.20 14.18 22.91
C ASN A 195 17.37 13.38 22.28
N SER A 196 18.06 13.99 21.30
CA SER A 196 19.27 13.46 20.70
C SER A 196 20.47 13.90 21.55
N LYS A 197 21.16 12.96 22.22
CA LYS A 197 22.27 13.14 23.19
C LYS A 197 23.54 13.91 22.70
N LYS A 198 23.44 14.82 21.73
CA LYS A 198 24.56 15.46 21.04
C LYS A 198 24.69 16.97 21.25
N VAL A 199 23.74 17.63 21.92
CA VAL A 199 23.77 19.10 22.05
C VAL A 199 23.87 19.53 23.51
N LYS A 200 24.98 20.20 23.85
CA LYS A 200 25.16 20.87 25.14
C LYS A 200 24.38 22.17 25.12
N TYR A 201 23.21 22.20 25.74
CA TYR A 201 22.54 23.45 26.08
C TYR A 201 23.12 23.97 27.39
N SER A 202 23.35 25.28 27.46
CA SER A 202 23.57 25.95 28.73
C SER A 202 22.20 26.20 29.36
N PHE A 203 21.89 25.47 30.42
CA PHE A 203 20.78 25.78 31.30
C PHE A 203 21.27 26.86 32.27
N PRO A 204 20.69 28.08 32.27
CA PRO A 204 20.80 28.93 33.45
C PRO A 204 20.37 28.10 34.67
N LYS A 205 21.18 28.11 35.74
CA LYS A 205 20.82 27.40 36.98
C LYS A 205 19.40 27.82 37.39
N ASP A 206 18.56 26.83 37.69
CA ASP A 206 17.15 26.97 38.09
C ASP A 206 16.19 27.49 37.00
N SER A 207 16.50 27.27 35.71
CA SER A 207 15.61 27.67 34.61
C SER A 207 15.09 26.48 33.80
N HIS A 208 13.77 26.39 33.71
CA HIS A 208 13.02 25.42 32.88
C HIS A 208 12.94 25.85 31.40
N GLN A 209 13.92 26.64 30.94
CA GLN A 209 13.87 27.41 29.69
C GLN A 209 15.24 27.35 29.01
N ILE A 210 15.22 27.22 27.68
CA ILE A 210 16.45 27.01 26.90
C ILE A 210 16.82 28.27 26.11
N VAL A 211 18.12 28.55 26.06
CA VAL A 211 18.69 29.63 25.26
C VAL A 211 19.62 29.10 24.15
N SER A 212 19.69 29.84 23.04
CA SER A 212 20.69 29.66 21.97
C SER A 212 21.73 30.78 22.03
N HIS A 213 23.01 30.46 21.82
CA HIS A 213 24.11 31.44 21.78
C HIS A 213 25.04 31.24 20.58
N LYS A 214 25.70 32.32 20.16
CA LYS A 214 26.74 32.34 19.13
C LYS A 214 28.09 32.73 19.75
N GLY A 215 28.96 31.75 20.03
CA GLY A 215 30.31 31.93 20.59
C GLY A 215 30.67 30.96 21.74
N THR A 216 31.95 30.90 22.11
CA THR A 216 32.49 30.15 23.27
C THR A 216 32.71 31.09 24.45
N SER A 217 31.72 31.26 25.30
CA SER A 217 31.89 31.93 26.60
C SER A 217 30.85 31.38 27.55
N GLU A 218 31.18 31.24 28.83
CA GLU A 218 30.22 31.02 29.91
C GLU A 218 29.27 32.21 29.99
N ILE A 219 27.95 31.97 30.08
CA ILE A 219 26.97 33.05 29.93
C ILE A 219 25.99 33.10 31.11
N SER A 220 26.05 34.22 31.83
CA SER A 220 25.00 34.74 32.71
C SER A 220 23.77 35.17 31.90
N PRO A 221 22.54 35.14 32.45
CA PRO A 221 21.31 35.27 31.67
C PRO A 221 21.16 36.68 31.10
N LYS A 222 21.41 36.87 29.79
CA LYS A 222 21.23 38.17 29.11
C LYS A 222 20.55 38.03 27.75
N SER A 223 19.28 37.63 27.84
CA SER A 223 18.07 38.05 27.10
C SER A 223 18.21 38.62 25.68
N VAL A 224 17.64 37.89 24.74
CA VAL A 224 17.27 38.28 23.37
C VAL A 224 16.13 37.34 22.92
N LEU A 225 15.27 37.76 21.99
CA LEU A 225 14.00 37.10 21.65
C LEU A 225 14.10 36.43 20.27
N VAL A 226 13.77 35.13 20.15
CA VAL A 226 13.51 34.49 18.83
C VAL A 226 12.05 34.08 18.79
N SER A 227 11.24 34.87 18.10
CA SER A 227 9.86 34.55 17.78
C SER A 227 9.82 33.72 16.51
N ALA A 228 9.02 32.65 16.46
CA ALA A 228 8.71 31.99 15.21
C ALA A 228 7.25 31.53 15.11
N THR A 229 6.80 31.56 13.87
CA THR A 229 5.69 30.79 13.31
C THR A 229 4.35 31.55 13.28
N ILE A 230 4.20 32.39 12.26
CA ILE A 230 2.91 32.49 11.56
C ILE A 230 2.90 31.31 10.58
N LEU A 231 2.24 30.21 10.94
CA LEU A 231 1.88 29.18 9.96
C LEU A 231 0.78 29.78 9.05
N PRO A 232 0.87 29.66 7.72
CA PRO A 232 -0.27 29.94 6.85
C PRO A 232 -1.43 28.97 7.11
#